data_AF-A0A2S1PML7-F1
#
_entry.id   AF-A0A2S1PML7-F1
#
_cell.length_a   1.000
_cell.length_b   1.000
_cell.length_c   1.000
_cell.angle_alpha   90.00
_cell.angle_beta   90.00
_cell.angle_gamma   90.00
#
_symmetry.space_group_name_H-M   'P 1'
#
loop_
_entity.id
_entity.type
_entity.pdbx_description
1 polymer ?
#
loop_
_entity_poly.entity_id
_entity_poly.type
_entity_poly.pdbx_seq_one_letter_code
_entity_poly.pdbx_strand_id
1 'polypeptide(L)'
;MRRHTRALYLTLLFSAITLTACTQHQTSVERHTRHYVYASDDGFDPNFYVLKTDKTKMLIPFFQQFWDMGAKDKAAGISPEEAKQRVKQFQSEEFLNSLKRTTLFAGREYADNDPISPKKAKMFTDTILKVYFDGYEGRK
;
A
#
# COMPACT_ATOMS: atom_id res chain seq x y z
N MET A 1 11.33 -34.31 40.55
CA MET A 1 10.47 -33.11 40.30
C MET A 1 11.14 -32.02 39.45
N ARG A 2 12.36 -31.56 39.76
CA ARG A 2 13.07 -30.44 39.07
C ARG A 2 13.25 -30.57 37.54
N ARG A 3 13.27 -31.80 37.00
CA ARG A 3 13.48 -32.10 35.58
C ARG A 3 12.20 -31.95 34.74
N HIS A 4 11.04 -32.26 35.31
CA HIS A 4 9.73 -32.06 34.67
C HIS A 4 9.33 -30.59 34.61
N THR A 5 9.69 -29.80 35.65
CA THR A 5 9.48 -28.35 35.66
C THR A 5 10.31 -27.63 34.59
N ARG A 6 11.56 -28.07 34.35
CA ARG A 6 12.41 -27.54 33.26
C ARG A 6 11.89 -27.91 31.87
N ALA A 7 11.37 -29.13 31.70
CA ALA A 7 10.75 -29.56 30.45
C ALA A 7 9.47 -28.76 30.14
N LEU A 8 8.61 -28.53 31.15
CA LEU A 8 7.41 -27.71 31.03
C LEU A 8 7.72 -26.25 30.67
N TYR A 9 8.76 -25.66 31.27
CA TYR A 9 9.22 -24.31 30.93
C TYR A 9 9.75 -24.22 29.49
N LEU A 10 10.47 -25.23 29.01
CA LEU A 10 10.96 -25.26 27.62
C LEU A 10 9.81 -25.37 26.61
N THR A 11 8.81 -26.21 26.88
CA THR A 11 7.62 -26.34 26.01
C THR A 11 6.80 -25.06 25.97
N LEU A 12 6.67 -24.35 27.11
CA LEU A 12 5.98 -23.07 27.16
C LEU A 12 6.72 -21.99 26.34
N LEU A 13 8.05 -21.94 26.45
CA LEU A 13 8.90 -21.01 25.68
C LEU A 13 8.83 -21.28 24.17
N PHE A 14 8.86 -22.54 23.73
CA PHE A 14 8.71 -22.89 22.31
C PHE A 14 7.34 -22.49 21.75
N SER A 15 6.27 -22.67 22.52
CA SER A 15 4.93 -22.26 22.09
C SER A 15 4.81 -20.75 21.90
N ALA A 16 5.45 -19.93 22.76
CA ALA A 16 5.44 -18.48 22.64
C ALA A 16 6.19 -17.97 21.39
N ILE A 17 7.28 -18.62 20.99
CA ILE A 17 8.07 -18.22 19.81
C ILE A 17 7.31 -18.51 18.50
N THR A 18 6.51 -19.57 18.45
CA THR A 18 5.72 -19.90 17.25
C THR A 18 4.59 -18.89 16.96
N LEU A 19 4.08 -18.18 17.96
CA LEU A 19 3.04 -17.14 17.73
C LEU A 19 3.62 -15.85 17.14
N THR A 20 4.88 -15.51 17.45
CA THR A 20 5.51 -14.28 16.91
C THR A 20 5.98 -14.42 15.47
N ALA A 21 6.05 -15.65 14.93
CA ALA A 21 6.48 -15.89 13.55
C ALA A 21 5.37 -15.65 12.49
N CYS A 22 4.13 -15.42 12.91
CA CYS A 22 3.00 -15.20 12.00
C CYS A 22 2.70 -13.72 11.72
N THR A 23 3.49 -12.77 12.23
CA THR A 23 3.39 -11.38 11.79
C THR A 23 4.18 -11.24 10.50
N GLN A 24 3.50 -11.34 9.35
CA GLN A 24 4.09 -10.93 8.08
C GLN A 24 4.58 -9.49 8.25
N HIS A 25 5.90 -9.29 8.19
CA HIS A 25 6.53 -7.98 8.27
C HIS A 25 6.26 -7.22 6.97
N GLN A 26 5.00 -6.81 6.78
CA GLN A 26 4.58 -6.01 5.63
C GLN A 26 4.96 -4.57 5.86
N THR A 27 5.57 -3.97 4.84
CA THR A 27 5.83 -2.54 4.89
C THR A 27 4.52 -1.74 4.90
N SER A 28 4.55 -0.50 5.35
CA SER A 28 3.45 0.45 5.28
C SER A 28 2.95 0.57 3.84
N VAL A 29 3.88 0.69 2.88
CA VAL A 29 3.58 0.74 1.45
C VAL A 29 2.83 -0.52 1.00
N GLU A 30 3.32 -1.70 1.38
CA GLU A 30 2.65 -2.97 1.08
C GLU A 30 1.24 -3.04 1.66
N ARG A 31 1.07 -2.63 2.92
CA ARG A 31 -0.22 -2.64 3.62
C ARG A 31 -1.23 -1.72 2.94
N HIS A 32 -0.83 -0.49 2.64
CA HIS A 32 -1.68 0.49 1.96
C HIS A 32 -2.01 0.07 0.54
N THR A 33 -1.02 -0.44 -0.20
CA THR A 33 -1.23 -0.95 -1.57
C THR A 33 -2.19 -2.13 -1.58
N ARG A 34 -2.02 -3.09 -0.65
CA ARG A 34 -2.93 -4.22 -0.51
C ARG A 34 -4.34 -3.73 -0.19
N HIS A 35 -4.49 -2.83 0.77
CA HIS A 35 -5.80 -2.27 1.10
C HIS A 35 -6.46 -1.59 -0.11
N TYR A 36 -5.71 -0.79 -0.87
CA TYR A 36 -6.19 -0.18 -2.11
C TYR A 36 -6.65 -1.23 -3.13
N VAL A 37 -5.87 -2.27 -3.39
CA VAL A 37 -6.22 -3.33 -4.36
C VAL A 37 -7.49 -4.09 -3.98
N TYR A 38 -7.74 -4.28 -2.69
CA TYR A 38 -8.96 -4.92 -2.20
C TYR A 38 -10.15 -3.97 -2.25
N ALA A 39 -9.98 -2.71 -1.86
CA ALA A 39 -11.08 -1.73 -1.82
C ALA A 39 -11.48 -1.16 -3.19
N SER A 40 -10.53 -1.11 -4.14
CA SER A 40 -10.74 -0.52 -5.49
C SER A 40 -11.34 -1.49 -6.50
N ASP A 41 -11.38 -2.78 -6.19
CA ASP A 41 -12.01 -3.78 -7.03
C ASP A 41 -13.50 -3.87 -6.72
N ASP A 42 -14.28 -3.68 -7.76
CA ASP A 42 -15.74 -3.77 -7.74
C ASP A 42 -16.23 -5.20 -7.95
N GLY A 43 -15.38 -6.15 -8.38
CA GLY A 43 -15.70 -7.57 -8.49
C GLY A 43 -16.88 -7.87 -9.44
N PHE A 44 -17.22 -6.91 -10.31
CA PHE A 44 -18.46 -6.92 -11.07
C PHE A 44 -18.33 -7.60 -12.43
N ASP A 45 -17.11 -7.81 -12.93
CA ASP A 45 -16.89 -8.50 -14.20
C ASP A 45 -17.02 -10.02 -14.01
N PRO A 46 -18.05 -10.67 -14.60
CA PRO A 46 -18.24 -12.11 -14.45
C PRO A 46 -17.21 -12.93 -15.25
N ASN A 47 -16.50 -12.33 -16.20
CA ASN A 47 -15.55 -13.02 -17.06
C ASN A 47 -14.10 -12.90 -16.54
N PHE A 48 -13.81 -11.88 -15.74
CA PHE A 48 -12.46 -11.57 -15.28
C PHE A 48 -12.41 -11.29 -13.78
N TYR A 49 -11.38 -11.80 -13.11
CA TYR A 49 -11.11 -11.48 -11.70
C TYR A 49 -9.74 -10.83 -11.54
N VAL A 50 -9.64 -9.92 -10.57
CA VAL A 50 -8.37 -9.29 -10.23
C VAL A 50 -7.51 -10.24 -9.40
N LEU A 51 -6.35 -10.64 -9.92
CA LEU A 51 -5.36 -11.38 -9.14
C LEU A 51 -4.69 -10.43 -8.11
N LYS A 52 -5.28 -10.39 -6.91
CA LYS A 52 -4.96 -9.41 -5.84
C LYS A 52 -3.49 -9.36 -5.50
N THR A 53 -2.86 -10.50 -5.34
CA THR A 53 -1.44 -10.60 -4.95
C THR A 53 -0.55 -9.96 -6.00
N ASP A 54 -0.78 -10.28 -7.27
CA ASP A 54 0.05 -9.81 -8.38
C ASP A 54 -0.20 -8.34 -8.65
N LYS A 55 -1.47 -7.90 -8.60
CA LYS A 55 -1.80 -6.48 -8.69
C LYS A 55 -1.19 -5.67 -7.54
N THR A 56 -1.17 -6.23 -6.33
CA THR A 56 -0.48 -5.60 -5.19
C THR A 56 1.00 -5.45 -5.48
N LYS A 57 1.69 -6.52 -5.88
CA LYS A 57 3.12 -6.48 -6.22
C LYS A 57 3.44 -5.49 -7.33
N MET A 58 2.59 -5.42 -8.35
CA MET A 58 2.73 -4.50 -9.48
C MET A 58 2.59 -3.03 -9.05
N LEU A 59 1.72 -2.73 -8.07
CA LEU A 59 1.47 -1.36 -7.62
C LEU A 59 2.41 -0.88 -6.51
N ILE A 60 3.13 -1.77 -5.82
CA ILE A 60 4.09 -1.38 -4.78
C ILE A 60 5.10 -0.34 -5.28
N PRO A 61 5.80 -0.53 -6.43
CA PRO A 61 6.78 0.45 -6.91
C PRO A 61 6.16 1.82 -7.19
N PHE A 62 4.89 1.86 -7.64
CA PHE A 62 4.18 3.10 -7.87
C PHE A 62 3.92 3.85 -6.55
N PHE A 63 3.38 3.18 -5.54
CA PHE A 63 3.12 3.81 -4.24
C PHE A 63 4.40 4.13 -3.48
N GLN A 64 5.47 3.34 -3.65
CA GLN A 64 6.77 3.57 -3.02
C GLN A 64 7.33 4.97 -3.33
N GLN A 65 7.11 5.49 -4.54
CA GLN A 65 7.57 6.82 -4.93
C GLN A 65 7.02 7.94 -4.02
N PHE A 66 5.80 7.78 -3.52
CA PHE A 66 5.19 8.76 -2.61
C PHE A 66 5.73 8.62 -1.19
N TRP A 67 6.04 7.40 -0.74
CA TRP A 67 6.72 7.19 0.54
C TRP A 67 8.11 7.83 0.51
N ASP A 68 8.89 7.57 -0.54
CA ASP A 68 10.22 8.14 -0.72
C ASP A 68 10.17 9.68 -0.78
N MET A 69 9.14 10.23 -1.43
CA MET A 69 8.90 11.67 -1.47
C MET A 69 8.62 12.25 -0.07
N GLY A 70 7.78 11.60 0.73
CA GLY A 70 7.52 12.01 2.11
C GLY A 70 8.78 11.97 2.97
N ALA A 71 9.55 10.88 2.88
CA ALA A 71 10.82 10.73 3.59
C ALA A 71 11.82 11.82 3.20
N LYS A 72 11.90 12.15 1.91
CA LYS A 72 12.75 13.23 1.39
C LYS A 72 12.31 14.60 1.90
N ASP A 73 11.02 14.88 1.91
CA ASP A 73 10.49 16.16 2.41
C ASP A 73 10.78 16.33 3.91
N LYS A 74 10.67 15.25 4.70
CA LYS A 74 11.07 15.25 6.11
C LYS A 74 12.56 15.53 6.28
N ALA A 75 13.41 14.88 5.49
CA ALA A 75 14.86 15.09 5.51
C ALA A 75 15.26 16.50 5.08
N ALA A 76 14.47 17.14 4.22
CA ALA A 76 14.64 18.53 3.79
C ALA A 76 14.14 19.57 4.82
N GLY A 77 13.59 19.13 5.96
CA GLY A 77 13.11 20.03 7.01
C GLY A 77 11.78 20.73 6.68
N ILE A 78 11.04 20.26 5.68
CA ILE A 78 9.73 20.79 5.32
C ILE A 78 8.78 20.60 6.50
N SER A 79 7.96 21.61 6.80
CA SER A 79 7.00 21.52 7.90
C SER A 79 5.81 20.60 7.56
N PRO A 80 5.12 20.01 8.56
CA PRO A 80 3.93 19.19 8.30
C PRO A 80 2.82 19.95 7.56
N GLU A 81 2.70 21.27 7.78
CA GLU A 81 1.68 22.09 7.13
C GLU A 81 2.01 22.37 5.66
N GLU A 82 3.28 22.62 5.33
CA GLU A 82 3.74 22.73 3.94
C GLU A 82 3.61 21.40 3.21
N ALA A 83 3.93 20.28 3.87
CA ALA A 83 3.74 18.93 3.34
C ALA A 83 2.27 18.69 2.99
N LYS A 84 1.34 19.02 3.90
CA LYS A 84 -0.12 18.97 3.64
C LYS A 84 -0.54 19.83 2.46
N GLN A 85 0.05 21.01 2.28
CA GLN A 85 -0.27 21.85 1.13
C GLN A 85 0.21 21.25 -0.20
N ARG A 86 1.41 20.68 -0.24
CA ARG A 86 1.95 20.04 -1.44
C ARG A 86 1.09 18.87 -1.90
N VAL A 87 0.72 17.99 -0.97
CA VAL A 87 -0.03 16.78 -1.31
C VAL A 87 -1.46 17.04 -1.79
N LYS A 88 -2.01 18.25 -1.61
CA LYS A 88 -3.29 18.66 -2.21
C LYS A 88 -3.24 18.57 -3.74
N GLN A 89 -2.07 18.73 -4.36
CA GLN A 89 -1.92 18.57 -5.81
C GLN A 89 -2.28 17.16 -6.28
N PHE A 90 -2.11 16.14 -5.45
CA PHE A 90 -2.50 14.76 -5.80
C PHE A 90 -4.01 14.55 -5.88
N GLN A 91 -4.81 15.51 -5.39
CA GLN A 91 -6.26 15.47 -5.50
C GLN A 91 -6.79 16.24 -6.71
N SER A 92 -5.92 16.91 -7.48
CA SER A 92 -6.34 17.69 -8.64
C SER A 92 -6.73 16.79 -9.82
N GLU A 93 -7.68 17.25 -10.64
CA GLU A 93 -8.03 16.58 -11.88
C GLU A 93 -6.85 16.52 -12.85
N GLU A 94 -6.00 17.56 -12.85
CA GLU A 94 -4.77 17.59 -13.66
C GLU A 94 -3.84 16.42 -13.32
N PHE A 95 -3.63 16.17 -12.02
CA PHE A 95 -2.83 15.03 -11.59
C PHE A 95 -3.49 13.73 -12.00
N LEU A 96 -4.80 13.55 -11.76
CA LEU A 96 -5.52 12.34 -12.12
C LEU A 96 -5.51 12.07 -13.64
N ASN A 97 -5.61 13.12 -14.45
CA ASN A 97 -5.59 13.04 -15.92
C ASN A 97 -4.17 12.82 -16.46
N SER A 98 -3.13 13.21 -15.73
CA SER A 98 -1.73 12.94 -16.10
C SER A 98 -1.36 11.45 -15.97
N LEU A 99 -2.14 10.67 -15.23
CA LEU A 99 -1.89 9.25 -15.00
C LEU A 99 -2.25 8.45 -16.24
N LYS A 100 -1.23 7.97 -16.94
CA LYS A 100 -1.41 7.00 -18.03
C LYS A 100 -1.86 5.67 -17.45
N ARG A 101 -3.14 5.33 -17.61
CA ARG A 101 -3.67 4.01 -17.27
C ARG A 101 -3.61 3.10 -18.47
N THR A 102 -3.10 1.90 -18.25
CA THR A 102 -3.05 0.84 -19.26
C THR A 102 -3.58 -0.45 -18.68
N THR A 103 -4.21 -1.24 -19.53
CA THR A 103 -4.68 -2.59 -19.20
C THR A 103 -3.96 -3.56 -20.11
N LEU A 104 -3.27 -4.55 -19.53
CA LEU A 104 -2.68 -5.65 -20.27
C LEU A 104 -3.73 -6.75 -20.47
N PHE A 105 -4.10 -7.01 -21.72
CA PHE A 105 -5.05 -8.07 -22.07
C PHE A 105 -4.52 -8.87 -23.26
N ALA A 106 -4.49 -10.20 -23.13
CA ALA A 106 -3.99 -11.11 -24.17
C ALA A 106 -2.61 -10.73 -24.75
N GLY A 107 -1.69 -10.25 -23.89
CA GLY A 107 -0.34 -9.83 -24.30
C GLY A 107 -0.27 -8.48 -25.02
N ARG A 108 -1.37 -7.72 -25.07
CA ARG A 108 -1.43 -6.38 -25.65
C ARG A 108 -1.79 -5.35 -24.58
N GLU A 109 -1.11 -4.22 -24.60
CA GLU A 109 -1.46 -3.07 -23.76
C GLU A 109 -2.54 -2.24 -24.45
N TYR A 110 -3.59 -1.93 -23.70
CA TYR A 110 -4.67 -1.04 -24.11
C TYR A 110 -4.64 0.21 -23.23
N ALA A 111 -4.78 1.39 -23.83
CA ALA A 111 -4.98 2.61 -23.06
C ALA A 111 -6.36 2.56 -22.39
N ASP A 112 -6.39 2.74 -21.07
CA ASP A 112 -7.63 2.90 -20.33
C ASP A 112 -8.04 4.38 -20.36
N ASN A 113 -8.92 4.69 -21.31
CA ASN A 113 -9.46 6.03 -21.53
C ASN A 113 -10.75 6.29 -20.74
N ASP A 114 -11.27 5.29 -20.03
CA ASP A 114 -12.54 5.43 -19.31
C ASP A 114 -12.36 6.37 -18.13
N PRO A 115 -13.23 7.36 -17.91
CA PRO A 115 -13.07 8.29 -16.80
C PRO A 115 -12.99 7.53 -15.47
N ILE A 116 -11.99 7.86 -14.65
CA ILE A 116 -11.84 7.23 -13.34
C ILE A 116 -13.07 7.55 -12.49
N SER A 117 -13.71 6.51 -11.94
CA SER A 117 -14.89 6.75 -11.11
C SER A 117 -14.51 7.57 -9.87
N PRO A 118 -15.38 8.47 -9.37
CA PRO A 118 -15.06 9.32 -8.21
C PRO A 118 -14.62 8.52 -6.98
N LYS A 119 -15.19 7.32 -6.79
CA LYS A 119 -14.81 6.38 -5.73
C LYS A 119 -13.37 5.88 -5.91
N LYS A 120 -13.00 5.42 -7.12
CA LYS A 120 -11.66 4.91 -7.43
C LYS A 120 -10.62 6.03 -7.33
N ALA A 121 -10.94 7.22 -7.84
CA ALA A 121 -10.09 8.41 -7.72
C ALA A 121 -9.82 8.77 -6.26
N LYS A 122 -10.87 8.86 -5.43
CA LYS A 122 -10.72 9.14 -4.00
C LYS A 122 -9.89 8.10 -3.27
N MET A 123 -10.15 6.80 -3.50
CA MET A 123 -9.36 5.74 -2.88
C MET A 123 -7.89 5.80 -3.27
N PHE A 124 -7.62 6.13 -4.54
CA PHE A 124 -6.28 6.27 -5.05
C PHE A 124 -5.53 7.43 -4.39
N THR A 125 -6.15 8.62 -4.36
CA THR A 125 -5.54 9.80 -3.74
C THR A 125 -5.39 9.65 -2.23
N ASP A 126 -6.38 9.10 -1.54
CA ASP A 126 -6.29 8.79 -0.10
C ASP A 126 -5.14 7.82 0.21
N THR A 127 -4.88 6.86 -0.68
CA THR A 127 -3.77 5.91 -0.53
C THR A 127 -2.43 6.62 -0.71
N ILE A 128 -2.29 7.47 -1.74
CA ILE A 128 -1.10 8.31 -1.93
C ILE A 128 -0.81 9.14 -0.68
N LEU A 129 -1.83 9.82 -0.13
CA LEU A 129 -1.68 10.67 1.05
C LEU A 129 -1.16 9.88 2.26
N LYS A 130 -1.77 8.72 2.55
CA LYS A 130 -1.36 7.87 3.67
C LYS A 130 0.08 7.40 3.51
N VAL A 131 0.42 6.88 2.32
CA VAL A 131 1.76 6.38 2.03
C VAL A 131 2.82 7.49 2.11
N TYR A 132 2.49 8.68 1.60
CA TYR A 132 3.36 9.86 1.72
C TYR A 132 3.61 10.23 3.18
N PHE A 133 2.56 10.34 4.00
CA PHE A 133 2.74 10.72 5.40
C PHE A 133 3.43 9.62 6.22
N ASP A 134 3.26 8.36 5.86
CA ASP A 134 4.01 7.27 6.44
C ASP A 134 5.50 7.40 6.14
N GLY A 135 5.87 7.77 4.91
CA GLY A 135 7.26 8.10 4.57
C GLY A 135 7.78 9.31 5.33
N TYR A 136 6.98 10.38 5.40
CA TYR A 136 7.32 11.61 6.12
C TYR A 136 7.52 11.40 7.62
N GLU A 137 6.76 10.48 8.23
CA GLU A 137 6.88 10.10 9.65
C GLU A 137 7.88 8.96 9.90
N GLY A 138 8.39 8.32 8.84
CA GLY A 138 9.29 7.16 8.94
C GLY A 138 8.60 5.87 9.38
N ARG A 139 7.29 5.74 9.17
CA ARG A 139 6.52 4.51 9.42
C ARG A 139 6.92 3.44 8.42
N LYS A 140 7.28 2.27 8.96
CA LYS A 140 7.72 1.11 8.19
C LYS A 140 6.60 0.16 7.85
#